data_AF-A0A139RF60-F1
#
_entry.id   AF-A0A139RF60-F1
#
_cell.length_a   1.000
_cell.length_b   1.000
_cell.length_c   1.000
_cell.angle_alpha   90.00
_cell.angle_beta   90.00
_cell.angle_gamma   90.00
#
_symmetry.space_group_name_H-M   'P 1'
#
loop_
_entity.id
_entity.type
_entity.pdbx_description
1 polymer ?
#
loop_
_entity_poly.entity_id
_entity_poly.type
_entity_poly.pdbx_seq_one_letter_code
_entity_poly.pdbx_strand_id
1 'polypeptide(L)' 'MTDKDGNLVWFGNYTGWGRMKEETKVTDSAYQPFRLQNQYADRETGLYYNFFRYYEPDAGRFVNQDPIGLLGGDNLYLQ' A
#
# COMPACT_ATOMS: atom_id res chain seq x y z
N MET A 1 4.95 -2.28 13.72
CA MET A 1 3.93 -3.03 14.48
C MET A 1 4.61 -3.63 15.69
N THR A 2 4.00 -3.52 16.86
CA THR A 2 4.52 -4.06 18.12
C THR A 2 3.53 -5.05 18.71
N ASP A 3 4.01 -5.96 19.55
CA ASP A 3 3.15 -6.78 20.41
C ASP A 3 2.61 -5.97 21.61
N LYS A 4 1.88 -6.64 22.50
CA LYS A 4 1.30 -6.05 23.71
C LYS A 4 2.34 -5.57 24.73
N ASP A 5 3.57 -6.09 24.66
CA ASP A 5 4.67 -5.78 25.57
C ASP A 5 5.60 -4.70 24.98
N GLY A 6 5.31 -4.24 23.75
CA GLY A 6 6.06 -3.19 23.05
C GLY A 6 7.20 -3.71 22.18
N ASN A 7 7.40 -5.02 22.06
CA ASN A 7 8.46 -5.56 21.22
C ASN A 7 8.10 -5.41 19.75
N LEU A 8 9.10 -5.13 18.91
CA LEU A 8 8.93 -5.06 17.47
C LEU A 8 8.54 -6.45 16.93
N VAL A 9 7.41 -6.53 16.21
CA VAL A 9 7.00 -7.76 15.49
C VAL A 9 7.11 -7.62 13.97
N TRP A 10 6.92 -6.41 13.45
CA TRP A 10 7.02 -6.13 12.02
C TRP A 10 7.43 -4.68 11.76
N PHE A 11 8.28 -4.48 10.76
CA PHE A 11 8.69 -3.18 10.25
C PHE A 11 8.67 -3.19 8.71
N GLY A 12 8.28 -2.06 8.12
CA GLY A 12 8.31 -1.85 6.67
C GLY A 12 8.92 -0.50 6.35
N ASN A 13 9.88 -0.49 5.43
CA ASN A 13 10.48 0.71 4.88
C ASN A 13 9.84 1.03 3.52
N TYR A 14 9.47 2.29 3.29
CA TYR A 14 8.74 2.72 2.11
C TYR A 14 9.52 3.78 1.31
N THR A 15 9.38 3.73 -0.01
CA THR A 15 9.80 4.82 -0.90
C THR A 15 8.78 5.99 -0.86
N GLY A 16 9.12 7.11 -1.51
CA GLY A 16 8.25 8.30 -1.55
C GLY A 16 6.86 8.06 -2.15
N TRP A 17 6.73 7.09 -3.06
CA TRP A 17 5.47 6.67 -3.69
C TRP A 17 4.90 5.39 -3.07
N GLY A 18 5.22 5.10 -1.80
CA GLY A 18 4.58 4.01 -1.06
C GLY A 18 4.99 2.60 -1.44
N ARG A 19 5.89 2.38 -2.40
CA ARG A 19 6.51 1.06 -2.60
C ARG A 19 7.25 0.60 -1.36
N MET A 20 7.02 -0.64 -0.95
CA MET A 20 7.75 -1.27 0.15
C MET A 20 9.14 -1.65 -0.34
N LYS A 21 10.16 -0.96 0.18
CA LYS A 21 11.56 -1.20 -0.16
C LYS A 21 12.10 -2.42 0.60
N GLU A 22 11.79 -2.49 1.89
CA GLU A 22 12.25 -3.54 2.79
C GLU A 22 11.12 -3.92 3.74
N GLU A 23 11.01 -5.21 4.04
CA GLU A 23 10.08 -5.78 5.02
C GLU A 23 10.89 -6.59 6.03
N THR A 24 10.74 -6.28 7.31
CA THR A 24 11.33 -7.04 8.41
C THR A 24 10.22 -7.70 9.24
N LYS A 25 10.20 -9.02 9.24
CA LYS A 25 9.35 -9.85 10.12
C LYS A 25 10.21 -10.40 11.24
N VAL A 26 9.90 -10.01 12.48
CA VAL A 26 10.62 -10.53 13.66
C VAL A 26 10.07 -11.89 14.07
N THR A 27 8.80 -12.17 13.75
CA THR A 27 8.17 -13.47 13.93
C THR A 27 7.55 -13.94 12.61
N ASP A 28 7.57 -15.25 12.35
CA ASP A 28 6.96 -15.82 11.14
C ASP A 28 5.44 -15.63 11.09
N SER A 29 4.80 -15.46 12.25
CA SER A 29 3.38 -15.15 12.38
C SER A 29 3.02 -13.70 12.05
N ALA A 30 4.01 -12.80 11.89
CA ALA A 30 3.76 -11.40 11.64
C ALA A 30 3.23 -11.17 10.21
N TYR A 31 1.93 -10.92 10.10
CA TYR A 31 1.26 -10.51 8.87
C TYR A 31 0.72 -9.09 8.99
N GLN A 32 1.26 -8.18 8.16
CA GLN A 32 0.81 -6.79 8.07
C GLN A 32 0.47 -6.44 6.62
N PRO A 33 -0.82 -6.45 6.23
CA PRO A 33 -1.23 -6.18 4.86
C PRO A 33 -1.38 -4.68 4.56
N PHE A 34 -1.48 -3.81 5.56
CA PHE A 34 -1.69 -2.40 5.33
C PHE A 34 -0.40 -1.70 4.89
N ARG A 35 -0.57 -0.71 4.01
CA ARG A 35 0.48 0.13 3.43
C ARG A 35 0.19 1.59 3.76
N LEU A 36 0.94 2.52 3.15
CA LEU A 36 0.68 3.94 3.31
C LEU A 36 -0.76 4.27 2.89
N GLN A 37 -1.33 5.30 3.51
CA GLN A 37 -2.71 5.74 3.26
C GLN A 37 -3.78 4.63 3.42
N ASN A 38 -3.54 3.68 4.32
CA ASN A 38 -4.45 2.56 4.62
C ASN A 38 -4.77 1.66 3.40
N GLN A 39 -3.88 1.61 2.41
CA GLN A 39 -4.06 0.70 1.27
C GLN A 39 -3.83 -0.75 1.74
N TYR A 40 -4.58 -1.69 1.16
CA TYR A 40 -4.39 -3.11 1.42
C TYR A 40 -3.51 -3.73 0.34
N ALA A 41 -2.39 -4.35 0.72
CA ALA A 41 -1.52 -5.01 -0.24
C ALA A 41 -2.06 -6.38 -0.63
N ASP A 42 -2.49 -6.49 -1.88
CA ASP A 42 -2.80 -7.75 -2.51
C ASP A 42 -1.50 -8.41 -2.99
N ARG A 43 -1.16 -9.56 -2.39
CA ARG A 43 0.08 -10.28 -2.70
C ARG A 43 0.01 -11.06 -4.01
N GLU A 44 -1.18 -11.42 -4.47
CA GLU A 44 -1.33 -12.18 -5.71
C GLU A 44 -1.03 -11.31 -6.92
N THR A 45 -1.44 -10.04 -6.87
CA THR A 45 -1.24 -9.06 -7.94
C THR A 45 -0.03 -8.15 -7.72
N GLY A 46 0.40 -7.98 -6.47
CA GLY A 46 1.41 -6.98 -6.08
C GLY A 46 0.86 -5.55 -6.02
N LEU A 47 -0.43 -5.36 -6.31
CA LEU A 47 -1.11 -4.06 -6.30
C LEU A 47 -1.65 -3.73 -4.91
N TYR A 48 -1.82 -2.44 -4.65
CA TYR A 48 -2.37 -1.95 -3.39
C TYR A 48 -3.80 -1.47 -3.60
N TYR A 49 -4.75 -2.15 -2.98
CA TYR A 49 -6.16 -1.79 -3.06
C TYR A 49 -6.48 -0.58 -2.18
N ASN A 50 -7.16 0.39 -2.77
CA ASN A 50 -7.71 1.57 -2.11
C ASN A 50 -9.16 1.75 -2.54
N PHE A 51 -10.08 1.18 -1.77
CA PHE A 51 -11.55 1.27 -1.93
C PHE A 51 -12.11 0.98 -3.34
N PHE A 52 -11.91 1.85 -4.31
CA PHE A 52 -12.42 1.70 -5.67
C PHE A 52 -11.31 1.53 -6.72
N ARG A 53 -10.04 1.63 -6.31
CA ARG A 53 -8.91 1.62 -7.23
C ARG A 53 -7.76 0.76 -6.72
N TYR A 54 -7.05 0.13 -7.63
CA TYR A 54 -5.77 -0.50 -7.39
C TYR A 54 -4.63 0.47 -7.74
N TYR A 55 -3.65 0.56 -6.84
CA TYR A 55 -2.46 1.38 -6.95
C TYR A 55 -1.25 0.49 -7.27
N GLU A 56 -0.49 0.88 -8.29
CA GLU A 56 0.77 0.24 -8.67
C GLU A 56 1.93 1.00 -8.00
N PRO A 57 2.52 0.44 -6.93
CA PRO A 57 3.54 1.16 -6.15
C PRO A 57 4.85 1.40 -6.89
N ASP A 58 5.18 0.55 -7.87
CA ASP A 58 6.39 0.72 -8.68
C ASP A 58 6.27 1.90 -9.65
N ALA A 59 5.09 2.12 -10.23
CA ALA A 59 4.82 3.24 -11.13
C ALA A 59 4.35 4.51 -10.40
N GLY A 60 3.92 4.38 -9.15
CA GLY A 60 3.46 5.48 -8.33
C GLY A 60 2.08 6.03 -8.72
N ARG A 61 1.18 5.18 -9.26
CA ARG A 61 -0.11 5.62 -9.82
C ARG A 61 -1.22 4.57 -9.68
N PHE A 62 -2.47 4.97 -9.88
CA PHE A 62 -3.57 4.01 -10.01
C PHE A 62 -3.58 3.34 -11.39
N VAL A 63 -4.01 2.08 -11.42
CA VAL A 63 -4.25 1.33 -12.67
C VAL A 63 -5.69 1.48 -13.16
N ASN A 64 -6.62 1.79 -12.25
CA ASN A 64 -8.00 2.11 -12.59
C ASN A 64 -8.17 3.63 -12.76
N GLN A 65 -9.08 4.01 -13.66
CA GLN A 65 -9.52 5.41 -13.75
C GLN A 65 -10.23 5.85 -12.47
N ASP A 66 -10.13 7.14 -12.15
CA ASP A 66 -10.89 7.76 -11.08
C ASP A 66 -12.40 7.59 -11.32
N PRO A 67 -13.14 6.92 -10.40
CA PRO A 67 -14.59 6.79 -10.51
C PRO A 67 -15.35 8.13 -10.53
N ILE A 68 -14.73 9.19 -9.99
CA ILE A 68 -15.28 10.56 -10.01
C ILE A 68 -15.18 11.15 -11.44
N GLY A 69 -14.33 10.58 -12.30
CA GLY A 69 -14.11 11.04 -13.67
C GLY A 69 -13.45 12.43 -13.69
N LEU A 70 -13.78 13.23 -14.72
CA LEU A 70 -13.20 14.56 -14.91
C LEU A 70 -13.51 15.55 -13.78
N LEU A 71 -14.52 15.28 -12.94
CA LEU A 71 -14.78 16.08 -11.74
C LEU A 71 -13.68 15.94 -10.68
N GLY A 72 -12.91 14.84 -10.72
CA GLY A 72 -11.73 14.61 -9.87
C GLY A 72 -10.43 15.17 -10.44
N GLY A 73 -10.49 15.76 -11.64
CA GLY A 73 -9.35 16.32 -12.38
C GLY A 73 -9.10 15.63 -13.72
N ASP A 74 -8.24 16.24 -14.53
CA ASP A 74 -7.99 15.77 -15.91
C ASP A 74 -7.13 14.50 -15.94
N ASN A 75 -6.37 14.22 -14.89
CA ASN A 75 -5.55 13.01 -14.77
C ASN A 75 -6.25 11.94 -13.95
N LEU A 76 -6.93 11.03 -14.64
CA LEU A 76 -7.75 9.97 -14.05
C LEU A 76 -6.94 8.89 -13.29
N TYR A 77 -5.61 8.96 -13.22
CA TYR A 77 -4.77 7.91 -12.65
C TYR A 77 -3.82 8.38 -11.55
N LEU A 78 -3.88 9.65 -11.15
CA LEU A 78 -2.99 10.22 -10.14
C LEU A 78 -3.34 9.73 -8.72
N GLN A 79 -2.33 9.52 -7.88
CA GLN A 79 -2.49 9.21 -6.45
C GLN A 79 -3.10 10.36 -5.66
#